data_AF-A0A7X9DIB6-F1
#
_entry.id   AF-A0A7X9DIB6-F1
#
_cell.length_a   1.000
_cell.length_b   1.000
_cell.length_c   1.000
_cell.angle_alpha   90.00
_cell.angle_beta   90.00
_cell.angle_gamma   90.00
#
_symmetry.space_group_name_H-M   'P 1'
#
loop_
_entity.id
_entity.type
_entity.pdbx_description
1 polymer ?
#
loop_
_entity_poly.entity_id
_entity_poly.type
_entity_poly.pdbx_seq_one_letter_code
_entity_poly.pdbx_strand_id
1 'polypeptide(L)'
;MRKTWDKSGKNTMTHTLTIQRYANNGYGIGCIDGKTVFVPYSAVGDTVAVTITRQAKNYCFASIIDIITPSPNRITPQCPAFTHCGGCDFLYIPYKEELTVKKELFINTLTHIGGLPHHILPAIELISGERFHYRSHATLQSDGTHIGFYKKDSHSVEPIPAKGCLLLHEKLNTFILSKSWDSHGNEPIKIAIDAQGSICSDPTAVITEQECGITYERSVSTFFQANRFLRSKMLLVVDELSQSFASFLDVGGGVGFFSIYLAKRMKGTGIDTNIQSIEWARYNAKRNNVTVDFHAVSIENYHPFKHTHECIIIDPPRQGISKRGRKTIVAMNPSCIIYVSCNPVTFARDVKSFVDSNYRLQKLYMIDMFPCTHHTEVIGLLTK
;
A
#
# COMPACT_ATOMS: atom_id res chain seq x y z
N MET A 1 13.47 -37.73 6.38
CA MET A 1 14.65 -36.92 6.74
C MET A 1 15.81 -37.29 5.83
N ARG A 2 16.27 -36.39 4.96
CA ARG A 2 17.51 -36.57 4.19
C ARG A 2 18.51 -35.52 4.68
N LYS A 3 19.69 -35.98 5.13
CA LYS A 3 20.81 -35.10 5.51
C LYS A 3 21.53 -34.70 4.22
N THR A 4 21.57 -33.41 3.93
CA THR A 4 22.38 -32.84 2.85
C THR A 4 23.29 -31.78 3.44
N TRP A 5 24.57 -31.83 3.10
CA TRP A 5 25.61 -30.96 3.64
C TRP A 5 25.92 -29.86 2.63
N ASP A 6 25.93 -28.60 3.04
CA ASP A 6 26.46 -27.52 2.21
C ASP A 6 28.00 -27.42 2.32
N LYS A 7 28.62 -26.64 1.43
CA LYS A 7 30.09 -26.44 1.37
C LYS A 7 30.68 -25.75 2.62
N SER A 8 29.86 -25.35 3.60
CA SER A 8 30.25 -24.67 4.84
C SER A 8 30.14 -25.56 6.10
N GLY A 9 29.72 -26.82 5.96
CA GLY A 9 29.68 -27.78 7.07
C GLY A 9 28.54 -27.53 8.08
N LYS A 10 27.59 -26.64 7.78
CA LYS A 10 26.37 -26.50 8.59
C LYS A 10 25.35 -27.56 8.18
N ASN A 11 24.86 -28.30 9.18
CA ASN A 11 23.83 -29.33 9.02
C ASN A 11 22.48 -28.64 8.73
N THR A 12 22.20 -28.31 7.47
CA THR A 12 20.90 -27.80 7.03
C THR A 12 19.94 -28.96 6.89
N MET A 13 19.24 -29.26 7.97
CA MET A 13 18.12 -30.20 7.95
C MET A 13 17.07 -29.72 6.95
N THR A 14 16.86 -30.52 5.90
CA THR A 14 15.82 -30.29 4.91
C THR A 14 14.50 -30.87 5.43
N HIS A 15 13.46 -30.04 5.43
CA HIS A 15 12.10 -30.42 5.81
C HIS A 15 11.17 -30.33 4.61
N THR A 16 10.12 -31.14 4.59
CA THR A 16 9.05 -31.07 3.58
C THR A 16 7.76 -30.68 4.25
N LEU A 17 7.06 -29.70 3.69
CA LEU A 17 5.73 -29.30 4.15
C LEU A 17 4.84 -28.85 2.98
N THR A 18 3.53 -28.90 3.21
CA THR A 18 2.53 -28.32 2.30
C THR A 18 2.09 -26.96 2.81
N ILE A 19 1.96 -25.99 1.90
CA ILE A 19 1.48 -24.65 2.20
C ILE A 19 -0.05 -24.66 2.22
N GLN A 20 -0.62 -24.19 3.32
CA GLN A 20 -2.04 -24.33 3.63
C GLN A 20 -2.81 -23.02 3.48
N ARG A 21 -2.17 -21.88 3.76
CA ARG A 21 -2.77 -20.55 3.72
C ARG A 21 -1.70 -19.46 3.63
N TYR A 22 -2.12 -18.21 3.50
CA TYR A 22 -1.22 -17.05 3.56
C TYR A 22 -1.29 -16.32 4.91
N ALA A 23 -0.17 -15.69 5.26
CA ALA A 23 -0.09 -14.63 6.26
C ALA A 23 -0.33 -13.25 5.62
N ASN A 24 -0.64 -12.24 6.44
CA ASN A 24 -0.90 -10.86 5.97
C ASN A 24 0.28 -10.21 5.22
N ASN A 25 1.51 -10.69 5.42
CA ASN A 25 2.70 -10.23 4.70
C ASN A 25 2.97 -11.01 3.40
N GLY A 26 2.01 -11.82 2.94
CA GLY A 26 2.11 -12.64 1.74
C GLY A 26 2.91 -13.93 1.88
N TYR A 27 3.40 -14.27 3.09
CA TYR A 27 4.15 -15.50 3.29
C TYR A 27 3.19 -16.68 3.34
N GLY A 28 3.54 -17.78 2.65
CA GLY A 28 2.83 -19.04 2.81
C GLY A 28 3.05 -19.59 4.22
N ILE A 29 2.02 -20.21 4.77
CA ILE A 29 2.04 -20.86 6.08
C ILE A 29 1.87 -22.36 5.88
N GLY A 30 2.76 -23.14 6.48
CA GLY A 30 2.54 -24.55 6.74
C GLY A 30 3.00 -24.94 8.15
N CYS A 31 3.23 -26.23 8.36
CA CYS A 31 3.53 -26.78 9.68
C CYS A 31 4.65 -27.81 9.60
N ILE A 32 5.57 -27.76 10.57
CA ILE A 32 6.58 -28.80 10.83
C ILE A 32 6.52 -29.11 12.32
N ASP A 33 6.28 -30.38 12.68
CA ASP A 33 6.26 -30.87 14.07
C ASP A 33 5.40 -30.00 15.01
N GLY A 34 4.22 -29.57 14.53
CA GLY A 34 3.28 -28.72 15.28
C GLY A 34 3.64 -27.24 15.35
N LYS A 35 4.79 -26.80 14.79
CA LYS A 35 5.19 -25.39 14.71
C LYS A 35 4.73 -24.76 13.41
N THR A 36 4.21 -23.53 13.50
CA THR A 36 3.89 -22.69 12.34
C THR A 36 5.17 -22.32 11.60
N VAL A 37 5.20 -22.51 10.28
CA VAL A 37 6.35 -22.17 9.43
C VAL A 37 5.92 -21.18 8.38
N PHE A 38 6.59 -20.02 8.34
CA PHE A 38 6.40 -19.00 7.33
C PHE A 38 7.40 -19.19 6.19
N VAL A 39 6.90 -19.32 4.97
CA VAL A 39 7.68 -19.62 3.77
C VAL A 39 7.36 -18.57 2.70
N PRO A 40 8.21 -17.55 2.51
CA PRO A 40 8.06 -16.58 1.42
C PRO A 40 8.04 -17.26 0.05
N TYR A 41 7.37 -16.62 -0.91
CA TYR A 41 7.33 -17.06 -2.31
C TYR A 41 6.73 -18.44 -2.57
N SER A 42 5.91 -18.94 -1.64
CA SER A 42 5.24 -20.23 -1.71
C SER A 42 3.73 -20.06 -1.92
N ALA A 43 3.16 -20.85 -2.84
CA ALA A 43 1.73 -20.82 -3.15
C ALA A 43 0.95 -21.79 -2.25
N VAL A 44 -0.28 -21.42 -1.87
CA VAL A 44 -1.19 -22.37 -1.23
C VAL A 44 -1.40 -23.58 -2.13
N GLY A 45 -1.20 -24.77 -1.58
CA GLY A 45 -1.17 -26.03 -2.32
C GLY A 45 0.21 -26.50 -2.77
N ASP A 46 1.25 -25.66 -2.70
CA ASP A 46 2.63 -26.12 -2.92
C ASP A 46 3.02 -27.14 -1.85
N THR A 47 3.72 -28.20 -2.26
CA THR A 47 4.56 -29.01 -1.37
C THR A 47 6.02 -28.68 -1.64
N VAL A 48 6.71 -28.17 -0.62
CA VAL A 48 8.06 -27.60 -0.74
C VAL A 48 9.05 -28.32 0.17
N ALA A 49 10.27 -28.50 -0.33
CA ALA A 49 11.44 -28.74 0.50
C ALA A 49 11.98 -27.39 0.99
N VAL A 50 12.22 -27.24 2.29
CA VAL A 50 12.69 -25.99 2.90
C VAL A 50 13.85 -26.21 3.86
N THR A 51 14.62 -25.15 4.09
CA THR A 51 15.56 -25.03 5.20
C THR A 51 15.12 -23.92 6.15
N ILE A 52 15.22 -24.17 7.45
CA ILE A 52 14.88 -23.17 8.47
C ILE A 52 15.95 -22.07 8.50
N THR A 53 15.53 -20.83 8.26
CA THR A 53 16.41 -19.65 8.28
C THR A 53 16.36 -18.91 9.60
N ARG A 54 15.24 -18.99 10.32
CA ARG A 54 15.08 -18.42 11.66
C ARG A 54 14.12 -19.24 12.50
N GLN A 55 14.50 -19.50 13.75
CA GLN A 55 13.65 -20.21 14.70
C GLN A 55 13.25 -19.31 15.86
N ALA A 56 11.96 -19.31 16.20
CA ALA A 56 11.40 -18.71 17.41
C ALA A 56 10.72 -19.78 18.27
N LYS A 57 10.15 -19.38 19.41
CA LYS A 57 9.52 -20.29 20.37
C LYS A 57 8.39 -21.13 19.74
N ASN A 58 7.45 -20.47 19.05
CA ASN A 58 6.22 -21.10 18.53
C ASN A 58 6.13 -21.09 16.99
N TYR A 59 7.11 -20.50 16.30
CA TYR A 59 7.11 -20.43 14.84
C TYR A 59 8.52 -20.40 14.28
N CYS A 60 8.64 -20.68 12.98
CA CYS A 60 9.89 -20.61 12.23
C CYS A 60 9.69 -19.83 10.92
N PHE A 61 10.79 -19.32 10.37
CA PHE A 61 10.88 -18.87 8.98
C PHE A 61 11.75 -19.86 8.22
N ALA A 62 11.38 -20.14 6.98
CA ALA A 62 12.11 -21.06 6.13
C ALA A 62 12.24 -20.49 4.71
N SER A 63 13.29 -20.89 4.01
CA SER A 63 13.47 -20.63 2.58
C SER A 63 13.25 -21.91 1.78
N ILE A 64 12.61 -21.79 0.62
CA ILE A 64 12.40 -22.90 -0.30
C ILE A 64 13.76 -23.35 -0.87
N ILE A 65 14.04 -24.64 -0.80
CA ILE A 65 15.11 -25.31 -1.53
C ILE A 65 14.58 -25.80 -2.87
N ASP A 66 13.41 -26.46 -2.85
CA ASP A 66 12.80 -27.04 -4.03
C ASP A 66 11.26 -27.09 -3.92
N ILE A 67 10.57 -27.01 -5.05
CA ILE A 67 9.12 -27.17 -5.14
C ILE A 67 8.86 -28.59 -5.64
N ILE A 68 8.53 -29.48 -4.70
CA ILE A 68 8.32 -30.92 -4.98
C ILE A 68 7.04 -31.12 -5.78
N THR A 69 5.97 -30.41 -5.41
CA THR A 69 4.69 -30.44 -6.13
C THR A 69 4.13 -29.02 -6.15
N PRO A 70 4.07 -28.37 -7.33
CA PRO A 70 3.55 -27.03 -7.42
C PRO A 70 2.03 -27.02 -7.20
N SER A 71 1.54 -25.95 -6.59
CA SER A 71 0.12 -25.61 -6.56
C SER A 71 -0.45 -25.55 -7.99
N PRO A 72 -1.71 -25.95 -8.21
CA PRO A 72 -2.39 -25.73 -9.50
C PRO A 72 -2.43 -24.25 -9.93
N ASN A 73 -2.37 -23.33 -8.95
CA ASN A 73 -2.36 -21.89 -9.18
C ASN A 73 -0.94 -21.31 -9.26
N ARG A 74 0.12 -22.13 -9.26
CA ARG A 74 1.49 -21.63 -9.41
C ARG A 74 1.82 -21.38 -10.88
N ILE A 75 2.40 -20.21 -11.15
CA ILE A 75 2.97 -19.83 -12.45
C ILE A 75 4.44 -19.48 -12.29
N THR A 76 5.17 -19.50 -13.40
CA THR A 76 6.57 -19.05 -13.45
C THR A 76 6.62 -17.51 -13.45
N PRO A 77 7.29 -16.88 -12.47
CA PRO A 77 7.47 -15.43 -12.43
C PRO A 77 8.22 -14.91 -13.67
N GLN A 78 7.76 -13.79 -14.22
CA GLN A 78 8.37 -13.19 -15.43
C GLN A 78 9.60 -12.33 -15.13
N CYS A 79 9.78 -11.89 -13.88
CA CYS A 79 10.88 -11.02 -13.47
C CYS A 79 12.06 -11.89 -12.96
N PRO A 80 13.27 -11.76 -13.55
CA PRO A 80 14.42 -12.56 -13.13
C PRO A 80 14.95 -12.18 -11.74
N ALA A 81 14.66 -10.97 -11.25
CA ALA A 81 15.01 -10.53 -9.90
C ALA A 81 13.95 -10.93 -8.85
N PHE A 82 12.86 -11.60 -9.25
CA PHE A 82 11.85 -12.06 -8.31
C PHE A 82 12.47 -13.03 -7.30
N THR A 83 12.03 -12.96 -6.03
CA THR A 83 12.62 -13.58 -4.83
C THR A 83 13.86 -12.89 -4.25
N HIS A 84 14.62 -12.12 -5.05
CA HIS A 84 15.79 -11.37 -4.58
C HIS A 84 15.44 -9.91 -4.29
N CYS A 85 14.77 -9.24 -5.23
CA CYS A 85 14.26 -7.88 -5.08
C CYS A 85 13.12 -7.84 -4.05
N GLY A 86 13.13 -6.85 -3.16
CA GLY A 86 12.10 -6.67 -2.13
C GLY A 86 10.78 -6.08 -2.62
N GLY A 87 10.59 -5.92 -3.94
CA GLY A 87 9.47 -5.17 -4.51
C GLY A 87 8.20 -5.96 -4.84
N CYS A 88 8.25 -7.29 -4.91
CA CYS A 88 7.11 -8.13 -5.30
C CYS A 88 6.99 -9.36 -4.40
N ASP A 89 5.76 -9.74 -4.06
CA ASP A 89 5.42 -10.87 -3.20
C ASP A 89 4.63 -11.97 -3.92
N PHE A 90 3.92 -11.68 -5.03
CA PHE A 90 2.92 -12.60 -5.61
C PHE A 90 3.08 -12.91 -7.11
N LEU A 91 4.25 -12.66 -7.72
CA LEU A 91 4.46 -12.94 -9.15
C LEU A 91 4.37 -14.43 -9.53
N TYR A 92 4.35 -15.34 -8.56
CA TYR A 92 4.23 -16.78 -8.77
C TYR A 92 2.77 -17.29 -8.80
N ILE A 93 1.77 -16.42 -8.69
CA ILE A 93 0.35 -16.76 -8.86
C ILE A 93 -0.31 -15.89 -9.94
N PRO A 94 -1.35 -16.38 -10.63
CA PRO A 94 -2.18 -15.56 -11.52
C PRO A 94 -2.79 -14.37 -10.78
N TYR A 95 -3.02 -13.28 -11.48
CA TYR A 95 -3.54 -12.06 -10.86
C TYR A 95 -4.92 -12.26 -10.22
N LYS A 96 -5.79 -13.06 -10.85
CA LYS A 96 -7.10 -13.42 -10.28
C LYS A 96 -6.97 -14.11 -8.92
N GLU A 97 -5.95 -14.95 -8.77
CA GLU A 97 -5.65 -15.63 -7.50
C GLU A 97 -5.13 -14.64 -6.47
N GLU A 98 -4.22 -13.73 -6.88
CA GLU A 98 -3.71 -12.67 -6.01
C GLU A 98 -4.83 -11.81 -5.41
N LEU A 99 -5.81 -11.41 -6.22
CA LEU A 99 -6.97 -10.64 -5.77
C LEU A 99 -7.84 -11.44 -4.78
N THR A 100 -7.99 -12.74 -5.00
CA THR A 100 -8.73 -13.64 -4.11
C THR A 100 -8.04 -13.74 -2.76
N VAL A 101 -6.72 -13.99 -2.76
CA VAL A 101 -5.88 -14.05 -1.55
C VAL A 101 -5.94 -12.74 -0.76
N LYS A 102 -5.79 -11.59 -1.42
CA LYS A 102 -5.87 -10.27 -0.76
C LYS A 102 -7.23 -10.06 -0.09
N LYS A 103 -8.32 -10.43 -0.77
CA LYS A 103 -9.68 -10.32 -0.22
C LYS A 103 -9.86 -11.18 1.02
N GLU A 104 -9.41 -12.42 0.98
CA GLU A 104 -9.47 -13.34 2.13
C GLU A 104 -8.64 -12.83 3.31
N LEU A 105 -7.40 -12.37 3.05
CA LEU A 105 -6.54 -11.79 4.08
C LEU A 105 -7.17 -10.55 4.73
N PHE A 106 -7.88 -9.74 3.93
CA PHE A 106 -8.58 -8.57 4.47
C PHE A 106 -9.76 -8.98 5.38
N ILE A 107 -10.59 -9.92 4.94
CA ILE A 107 -11.70 -10.46 5.77
C ILE A 107 -11.17 -11.05 7.08
N ASN A 108 -10.10 -11.86 6.99
CA ASN A 108 -9.47 -12.46 8.16
C ASN A 108 -8.89 -11.40 9.12
N THR A 109 -8.36 -10.31 8.57
CA THR A 109 -7.84 -9.19 9.36
C THR A 109 -8.97 -8.46 10.11
N LEU A 110 -10.08 -8.17 9.46
CA LEU A 110 -11.24 -7.52 10.10
C LEU A 110 -11.82 -8.38 11.22
N THR A 111 -11.97 -9.68 10.97
CA THR A 111 -12.60 -10.62 11.89
C THR A 111 -11.69 -11.00 13.06
N HIS A 112 -10.48 -11.46 12.79
CA HIS A 112 -9.60 -12.02 13.83
C HIS A 112 -8.72 -10.97 14.52
N ILE A 113 -8.33 -9.91 13.81
CA ILE A 113 -7.47 -8.86 14.39
C ILE A 113 -8.31 -7.65 14.81
N GLY A 114 -9.24 -7.22 13.97
CA GLY A 114 -10.17 -6.12 14.29
C GLY A 114 -11.25 -6.50 15.30
N GLY A 115 -11.51 -7.80 15.50
CA GLY A 115 -12.60 -8.26 16.36
C GLY A 115 -13.98 -7.83 15.87
N LEU A 116 -14.14 -7.62 14.57
CA LEU A 116 -15.42 -7.29 13.92
C LEU A 116 -16.08 -8.59 13.43
N PRO A 117 -17.19 -9.05 14.04
CA PRO A 117 -17.82 -10.30 13.64
C PRO A 117 -18.20 -10.34 12.15
N HIS A 118 -18.08 -11.50 11.51
CA HIS A 118 -18.36 -11.62 10.07
C HIS A 118 -19.77 -11.11 9.67
N HIS A 119 -20.78 -11.32 10.52
CA HIS A 119 -22.16 -10.95 10.22
C HIS A 119 -22.42 -9.42 10.23
N ILE A 120 -21.49 -8.61 10.75
CA ILE A 120 -21.58 -7.14 10.70
C ILE A 120 -20.75 -6.53 9.57
N LEU A 121 -19.96 -7.34 8.86
CA LEU A 121 -19.14 -6.85 7.77
C LEU A 121 -20.01 -6.70 6.51
N PRO A 122 -19.99 -5.53 5.85
CA PRO A 122 -20.62 -5.39 4.55
C PRO A 122 -19.84 -6.19 3.49
N ALA A 123 -20.47 -6.41 2.33
CA ALA A 123 -19.78 -6.98 1.19
C ALA A 123 -18.59 -6.11 0.78
N ILE A 124 -17.47 -6.76 0.43
CA ILE A 124 -16.27 -6.07 -0.05
C ILE A 124 -16.37 -5.91 -1.57
N GLU A 125 -16.44 -4.66 -1.99
CA GLU A 125 -16.37 -4.24 -3.39
C GLU A 125 -14.90 -4.18 -3.83
N LEU A 126 -14.55 -4.97 -4.84
CA LEU A 126 -13.17 -5.06 -5.33
C LEU A 126 -12.97 -4.13 -6.53
N ILE A 127 -11.98 -3.26 -6.43
CA ILE A 127 -11.51 -2.40 -7.53
C ILE A 127 -10.09 -2.81 -7.88
N SER A 128 -9.90 -3.25 -9.11
CA SER A 128 -8.58 -3.59 -9.66
C SER A 128 -8.36 -2.90 -11.01
N GLY A 129 -7.13 -3.02 -11.50
CA GLY A 129 -6.69 -2.49 -12.78
C GLY A 129 -5.52 -3.30 -13.32
N GLU A 130 -4.75 -2.70 -14.21
CA GLU A 130 -3.57 -3.33 -14.80
C GLU A 130 -2.59 -3.82 -13.72
N ARG A 131 -2.13 -5.06 -13.88
CA ARG A 131 -1.20 -5.71 -12.94
C ARG A 131 0.21 -5.11 -13.01
N PHE A 132 0.60 -4.62 -14.19
CA PHE A 132 1.95 -4.17 -14.51
C PHE A 132 1.96 -2.71 -14.97
N HIS A 133 3.14 -2.10 -15.00
CA HIS A 133 3.37 -0.73 -15.50
C HIS A 133 2.54 0.37 -14.82
N TYR A 134 2.02 0.10 -13.63
CA TYR A 134 1.13 1.00 -12.91
C TYR A 134 1.86 2.08 -12.14
N ARG A 135 3.12 1.86 -11.72
CA ARG A 135 3.88 2.82 -10.92
C ARG A 135 4.38 3.96 -11.78
N SER A 136 3.86 5.16 -11.54
CA SER A 136 4.33 6.38 -12.21
C SER A 136 5.55 7.03 -11.54
N HIS A 137 6.01 6.50 -10.41
CA HIS A 137 7.19 7.00 -9.73
C HIS A 137 7.85 5.92 -8.87
N ALA A 138 9.11 6.14 -8.54
CA ALA A 138 9.91 5.24 -7.73
C ALA A 138 11.00 5.98 -6.97
N THR A 139 11.50 5.35 -5.91
CA THR A 139 12.78 5.71 -5.28
C THR A 139 13.76 4.57 -5.58
N LEU A 140 14.73 4.86 -6.44
CA LEU A 140 15.81 3.95 -6.76
C LEU A 140 16.90 4.09 -5.69
N GLN A 141 17.44 2.95 -5.29
CA GLN A 141 18.57 2.87 -4.38
C GLN A 141 19.85 2.77 -5.18
N SER A 142 20.94 3.34 -4.66
CA SER A 142 22.26 3.31 -5.27
C SER A 142 23.29 2.74 -4.30
N ASP A 143 24.19 1.89 -4.78
CA ASP A 143 25.38 1.44 -4.05
C ASP A 143 26.68 2.08 -4.59
N GLY A 144 26.54 3.12 -5.42
CA GLY A 144 27.63 3.82 -6.10
C GLY A 144 28.06 3.17 -7.42
N THR A 145 27.70 1.91 -7.65
CA THR A 145 28.00 1.16 -8.89
C THR A 145 26.75 0.72 -9.65
N HIS A 146 25.70 0.40 -8.91
CA HIS A 146 24.43 -0.04 -9.45
C HIS A 146 23.31 0.79 -8.87
N ILE A 147 22.25 0.89 -9.67
CA ILE A 147 20.96 1.41 -9.23
C ILE A 147 19.90 0.32 -9.31
N GLY A 148 18.97 0.36 -8.37
CA GLY A 148 17.84 -0.55 -8.35
C GLY A 148 16.99 -0.42 -7.12
N PHE A 149 16.61 -1.55 -6.54
CA PHE A 149 15.79 -1.60 -5.34
C PHE A 149 16.51 -2.38 -4.26
N TYR A 150 16.12 -2.22 -3.01
CA TYR A 150 16.69 -3.07 -1.98
C TYR A 150 16.29 -4.54 -2.17
N LYS A 151 17.26 -5.42 -1.92
CA LYS A 151 17.01 -6.86 -1.77
C LYS A 151 16.04 -7.10 -0.62
N LYS A 152 15.29 -8.20 -0.69
CA LYS A 152 14.33 -8.58 0.34
C LYS A 152 15.03 -8.66 1.70
N ASP A 153 14.47 -7.96 2.69
CA ASP A 153 14.95 -7.92 4.07
C ASP A 153 16.44 -7.51 4.22
N SER A 154 16.92 -6.63 3.33
CA SER A 154 18.30 -6.14 3.29
C SER A 154 18.36 -4.67 2.85
N HIS A 155 19.51 -4.01 3.06
CA HIS A 155 19.85 -2.70 2.48
C HIS A 155 20.81 -2.80 1.28
N SER A 156 21.10 -4.02 0.82
CA SER A 156 21.88 -4.22 -0.41
C SER A 156 21.02 -3.95 -1.64
N VAL A 157 21.61 -3.35 -2.67
CA VAL A 157 20.92 -3.06 -3.93
C VAL A 157 20.82 -4.34 -4.79
N GLU A 158 19.62 -4.61 -5.29
CA GLU A 158 19.34 -5.50 -6.42
C GLU A 158 19.22 -4.63 -7.68
N PRO A 159 20.12 -4.77 -8.66
CA PRO A 159 20.08 -3.98 -9.88
C PRO A 159 18.77 -4.16 -10.64
N ILE A 160 18.33 -3.12 -11.36
CA ILE A 160 17.18 -3.27 -12.26
C ILE A 160 17.51 -4.30 -13.35
N PRO A 161 16.63 -5.29 -13.61
CA PRO A 161 16.82 -6.24 -14.70
C PRO A 161 16.98 -5.56 -16.06
N ALA A 162 17.65 -6.23 -17.00
CA ALA A 162 17.86 -5.73 -18.37
C ALA A 162 16.55 -5.42 -19.13
N LYS A 163 15.43 -6.05 -18.75
CA LYS A 163 14.09 -5.78 -19.31
C LYS A 163 13.28 -4.75 -18.49
N GLY A 164 13.90 -4.14 -17.48
CA GLY A 164 13.25 -3.22 -16.56
C GLY A 164 12.48 -3.91 -15.42
N CYS A 165 11.86 -3.09 -14.58
CA CYS A 165 10.93 -3.54 -13.54
C CYS A 165 9.49 -3.60 -14.11
N LEU A 166 8.83 -4.76 -13.98
CA LEU A 166 7.47 -4.98 -14.47
C LEU A 166 6.43 -4.03 -13.86
N LEU A 167 6.69 -3.48 -12.68
CA LEU A 167 5.73 -2.59 -12.00
C LEU A 167 5.87 -1.13 -12.44
N LEU A 168 7.05 -0.73 -12.94
CA LEU A 168 7.30 0.64 -13.37
C LEU A 168 6.71 0.90 -14.75
N HIS A 169 6.25 2.14 -14.94
CA HIS A 169 5.91 2.67 -16.25
C HIS A 169 7.06 2.42 -17.25
N GLU A 170 6.73 2.00 -18.47
CA GLU A 170 7.73 1.60 -19.48
C GLU A 170 8.75 2.70 -19.79
N LYS A 171 8.28 3.95 -20.00
CA LYS A 171 9.17 5.11 -20.17
C LYS A 171 10.16 5.31 -19.01
N LEU A 172 9.78 5.01 -17.76
CA LEU A 172 10.72 5.05 -16.63
C LEU A 172 11.77 3.95 -16.78
N ASN A 173 11.37 2.72 -17.12
CA ASN A 173 12.35 1.65 -17.39
C ASN A 173 13.34 2.06 -18.49
N THR A 174 12.84 2.61 -19.61
CA THR A 174 13.69 3.08 -20.71
C THR A 174 14.69 4.15 -20.23
N PHE A 175 14.20 5.17 -19.51
CA PHE A 175 15.06 6.23 -18.98
C PHE A 175 16.14 5.72 -18.03
N ILE A 176 15.79 4.76 -17.18
CA ILE A 176 16.72 4.20 -16.21
C ILE A 176 17.81 3.40 -16.93
N LEU A 177 17.42 2.56 -17.88
CA LEU A 177 18.34 1.68 -18.62
C LEU A 177 19.19 2.44 -19.66
N SER A 178 18.77 3.62 -20.10
CA SER A 178 19.51 4.43 -21.08
C SER A 178 20.64 5.26 -20.46
N LYS A 179 20.75 5.30 -19.13
CA LYS A 179 21.72 6.13 -18.41
C LYS A 179 22.82 5.28 -17.76
N SER A 180 24.04 5.81 -17.73
CA SER A 180 25.06 5.35 -16.78
C SER A 180 24.84 6.05 -15.43
N TRP A 181 25.06 5.31 -14.35
CA TRP A 181 24.85 5.75 -12.97
C TRP A 181 26.14 5.71 -12.13
N ASP A 182 27.29 5.49 -12.77
CA ASP A 182 28.58 5.16 -12.15
C ASP A 182 29.19 6.29 -11.30
N SER A 183 28.54 7.45 -11.23
CA SER A 183 28.99 8.66 -10.53
C SER A 183 27.94 9.27 -9.59
N HIS A 184 26.80 8.62 -9.40
CA HIS A 184 25.68 9.21 -8.65
C HIS A 184 25.83 9.12 -7.11
N GLY A 185 26.88 8.45 -6.62
CA GLY A 185 27.08 8.17 -5.20
C GLY A 185 26.05 7.20 -4.64
N ASN A 186 25.90 7.17 -3.31
CA ASN A 186 25.01 6.21 -2.62
C ASN A 186 23.61 6.78 -2.31
N GLU A 187 23.32 8.01 -2.74
CA GLU A 187 22.07 8.68 -2.42
C GLU A 187 20.89 8.10 -3.22
N PRO A 188 19.72 7.89 -2.58
CA PRO A 188 18.53 7.43 -3.29
C PRO A 188 18.03 8.46 -4.30
N ILE A 189 17.52 7.96 -5.42
CA ILE A 189 17.11 8.78 -6.57
C ILE A 189 15.60 8.65 -6.72
N LYS A 190 14.89 9.76 -6.52
CA LYS A 190 13.45 9.80 -6.76
C LYS A 190 13.20 10.15 -8.22
N ILE A 191 12.37 9.36 -8.88
CA ILE A 191 11.96 9.58 -10.27
C ILE A 191 10.45 9.51 -10.39
N ALA A 192 9.88 10.34 -11.25
CA ALA A 192 8.47 10.30 -11.60
C ALA A 192 8.28 10.57 -13.09
N ILE A 193 7.19 10.04 -13.64
CA ILE A 193 6.62 10.44 -14.92
C ILE A 193 5.33 11.21 -14.66
N ASP A 194 5.21 12.38 -15.25
CA ASP A 194 4.06 13.27 -15.11
C ASP A 194 2.90 12.91 -16.09
N ALA A 195 1.80 13.64 -16.01
CA ALA A 195 0.61 13.43 -16.84
C ALA A 195 0.86 13.69 -18.34
N GLN A 196 1.89 14.46 -18.70
CA GLN A 196 2.31 14.72 -20.07
C GLN A 196 3.31 13.65 -20.57
N GLY A 197 3.75 12.75 -19.69
CA GLY A 197 4.69 11.70 -19.99
C GLY A 197 6.15 12.14 -19.95
N SER A 198 6.45 13.27 -19.30
CA SER A 198 7.80 13.78 -19.04
C SER A 198 8.36 13.16 -17.76
N ILE A 199 9.65 12.84 -17.77
CA ILE A 199 10.34 12.21 -16.64
C ILE A 199 11.10 13.26 -15.87
N CYS A 200 10.95 13.25 -14.54
CA CYS A 200 11.60 14.17 -13.63
C CYS A 200 12.31 13.40 -12.52
N SER A 201 13.53 13.84 -12.19
CA SER A 201 14.30 13.39 -11.02
C SER A 201 14.82 14.55 -10.16
N ASP A 202 14.55 15.79 -10.55
CA ASP A 202 14.98 16.98 -9.83
C ASP A 202 13.97 17.31 -8.72
N PRO A 203 14.37 17.27 -7.43
CA PRO A 203 13.49 17.57 -6.31
C PRO A 203 12.96 19.02 -6.30
N THR A 204 13.59 19.94 -7.03
CA THR A 204 13.19 21.34 -7.13
C THR A 204 12.21 21.61 -8.27
N ALA A 205 12.09 20.69 -9.22
CA ALA A 205 11.20 20.81 -10.35
C ALA A 205 9.74 20.51 -9.97
N VAL A 206 8.83 21.12 -10.72
CA VAL A 206 7.38 20.89 -10.62
C VAL A 206 6.98 19.81 -11.60
N ILE A 207 6.24 18.81 -11.12
CA ILE A 207 5.59 17.79 -11.95
C ILE A 207 4.07 17.94 -11.85
N THR A 208 3.41 17.68 -12.97
CA THR A 208 1.96 17.84 -13.10
C THR A 208 1.27 16.48 -13.22
N GLU A 209 0.31 16.21 -12.34
CA GLU A 209 -0.56 15.04 -12.38
C GLU A 209 -1.98 15.49 -12.76
N GLN A 210 -2.78 14.62 -13.37
CA GLN A 210 -4.16 14.91 -13.73
C GLN A 210 -5.07 13.74 -13.39
N GLU A 211 -6.11 14.00 -12.59
CA GLU A 211 -7.09 12.99 -12.20
C GLU A 211 -8.48 13.62 -12.12
N CYS A 212 -9.50 12.98 -12.69
CA CYS A 212 -10.90 13.47 -12.63
C CYS A 212 -11.08 14.97 -12.99
N GLY A 213 -10.31 15.48 -13.96
CA GLY A 213 -10.34 16.89 -14.36
C GLY A 213 -9.82 17.86 -13.28
N ILE A 214 -8.98 17.38 -12.37
CA ILE A 214 -8.19 18.16 -11.41
C ILE A 214 -6.73 18.08 -11.83
N THR A 215 -6.02 19.19 -11.77
CA THR A 215 -4.57 19.25 -11.99
C THR A 215 -3.85 19.37 -10.65
N TYR A 216 -2.97 18.43 -10.33
CA TYR A 216 -2.15 18.48 -9.12
C TYR A 216 -0.70 18.76 -9.51
N GLU A 217 -0.12 19.83 -8.99
CA GLU A 217 1.32 20.06 -9.06
C GLU A 217 1.99 19.63 -7.75
N ARG A 218 3.19 19.10 -7.87
CA ARG A 218 4.01 18.66 -6.74
C ARG A 218 5.49 18.62 -7.12
N SER A 219 6.36 18.44 -6.14
CA SER A 219 7.73 17.97 -6.38
C SER A 219 7.78 16.45 -6.47
N VAL A 220 8.78 15.90 -7.18
CA VAL A 220 9.07 14.45 -7.19
C VAL A 220 9.32 13.89 -5.78
N SER A 221 9.73 14.74 -4.83
CA SER A 221 9.92 14.37 -3.43
C SER A 221 8.64 14.26 -2.61
N THR A 222 7.54 14.85 -3.09
CA THR A 222 6.26 14.87 -2.39
C THR A 222 5.42 13.65 -2.75
N PHE A 223 4.79 13.04 -1.75
CA PHE A 223 3.96 11.85 -1.94
C PHE A 223 2.81 12.12 -2.91
N PHE A 224 2.54 11.12 -3.74
CA PHE A 224 1.34 11.02 -4.56
C PHE A 224 1.01 9.54 -4.73
N GLN A 225 -0.23 9.23 -5.04
CA GLN A 225 -0.68 7.85 -5.17
C GLN A 225 0.07 7.14 -6.32
N ALA A 226 0.60 5.93 -6.11
CA ALA A 226 1.55 5.34 -7.07
C ALA A 226 0.91 4.79 -8.34
N ASN A 227 -0.30 4.24 -8.25
CA ASN A 227 -0.96 3.53 -9.34
C ASN A 227 -1.78 4.48 -10.22
N ARG A 228 -1.22 4.85 -11.36
CA ARG A 228 -1.85 5.77 -12.33
C ARG A 228 -3.19 5.29 -12.88
N PHE A 229 -3.50 4.00 -12.81
CA PHE A 229 -4.76 3.45 -13.32
C PHE A 229 -5.90 3.49 -12.28
N LEU A 230 -5.57 3.65 -10.99
CA LEU A 230 -6.53 3.50 -9.89
C LEU A 230 -6.76 4.78 -9.07
N ARG A 231 -5.93 5.82 -9.26
CA ARG A 231 -6.12 7.14 -8.64
C ARG A 231 -7.51 7.72 -8.84
N SER A 232 -7.93 7.89 -10.10
CA SER A 232 -9.25 8.39 -10.44
C SER A 232 -10.37 7.51 -9.86
N LYS A 233 -10.22 6.17 -9.85
CA LYS A 233 -11.22 5.27 -9.25
C LYS A 233 -11.35 5.49 -7.74
N MET A 234 -10.23 5.68 -7.05
CA MET A 234 -10.21 5.97 -5.62
C MET A 234 -10.86 7.31 -5.28
N LEU A 235 -10.63 8.36 -6.09
CA LEU A 235 -11.33 9.65 -5.95
C LEU A 235 -12.84 9.47 -6.10
N LEU A 236 -13.28 8.72 -7.11
CA LEU A 236 -14.69 8.49 -7.39
C LEU A 236 -15.38 7.69 -6.28
N VAL A 237 -14.70 6.73 -5.64
CA VAL A 237 -15.24 6.02 -4.47
C VAL A 237 -15.43 6.97 -3.29
N VAL A 238 -14.42 7.75 -2.94
CA VAL A 238 -14.56 8.70 -1.81
C VAL A 238 -15.63 9.75 -2.11
N ASP A 239 -15.74 10.19 -3.36
CA ASP A 239 -16.82 11.08 -3.79
C ASP A 239 -18.20 10.43 -3.64
N GLU A 240 -18.41 9.22 -4.17
CA GLU A 240 -19.66 8.45 -4.03
C GLU A 240 -20.08 8.36 -2.56
N LEU A 241 -19.14 7.98 -1.67
CA LEU A 241 -19.41 7.80 -0.25
C LEU A 241 -19.69 9.11 0.49
N SER A 242 -19.34 10.26 -0.10
CA SER A 242 -19.56 11.58 0.50
C SER A 242 -20.65 12.41 -0.20
N GLN A 243 -21.37 11.86 -1.18
CA GLN A 243 -22.35 12.62 -2.00
C GLN A 243 -23.45 13.29 -1.18
N SER A 244 -23.86 12.69 -0.07
CA SER A 244 -24.97 13.18 0.77
C SER A 244 -24.58 14.25 1.80
N PHE A 245 -23.32 14.71 1.82
CA PHE A 245 -22.82 15.65 2.82
C PHE A 245 -22.41 16.98 2.18
N ALA A 246 -22.58 18.06 2.92
CA ALA A 246 -22.29 19.43 2.47
C ALA A 246 -20.89 19.91 2.86
N SER A 247 -20.26 19.28 3.86
CA SER A 247 -18.94 19.69 4.38
C SER A 247 -18.03 18.51 4.71
N PHE A 248 -16.72 18.70 4.52
CA PHE A 248 -15.72 17.69 4.84
C PHE A 248 -14.52 18.23 5.63
N LEU A 249 -13.94 17.36 6.47
CA LEU A 249 -12.57 17.47 6.96
C LEU A 249 -11.73 16.32 6.38
N ASP A 250 -10.65 16.65 5.67
CA ASP A 250 -9.70 15.69 5.09
C ASP A 250 -8.46 15.59 5.99
N VAL A 251 -8.34 14.48 6.72
CA VAL A 251 -7.25 14.21 7.67
C VAL A 251 -6.16 13.39 7.02
N GLY A 252 -4.97 13.96 6.90
CA GLY A 252 -3.89 13.38 6.09
C GLY A 252 -4.02 13.78 4.61
N GLY A 253 -4.58 14.96 4.34
CA GLY A 253 -4.94 15.39 3.00
C GLY A 253 -3.76 15.58 2.04
N GLY A 254 -2.52 15.57 2.54
CA GLY A 254 -1.30 15.67 1.72
C GLY A 254 -1.32 16.90 0.80
N VAL A 255 -1.16 16.67 -0.50
CA VAL A 255 -1.20 17.72 -1.54
C VAL A 255 -2.63 18.12 -1.96
N GLY A 256 -3.64 17.72 -1.18
CA GLY A 256 -5.05 17.99 -1.42
C GLY A 256 -5.73 17.00 -2.36
N PHE A 257 -5.27 15.73 -2.41
CA PHE A 257 -5.77 14.74 -3.38
C PHE A 257 -7.29 14.57 -3.32
N PHE A 258 -7.87 14.28 -2.14
CA PHE A 258 -9.32 14.23 -1.98
C PHE A 258 -9.93 15.63 -1.84
N SER A 259 -9.34 16.45 -0.96
CA SER A 259 -9.80 17.80 -0.66
C SER A 259 -10.19 18.63 -1.89
N ILE A 260 -9.29 18.72 -2.89
CA ILE A 260 -9.48 19.62 -4.05
C ILE A 260 -10.57 19.09 -4.98
N TYR A 261 -10.66 17.76 -5.13
CA TYR A 261 -11.71 17.13 -5.92
C TYR A 261 -13.09 17.35 -5.31
N LEU A 262 -13.23 17.08 -3.99
CA LEU A 262 -14.49 17.24 -3.27
C LEU A 262 -14.93 18.70 -3.15
N ALA A 263 -13.98 19.64 -3.10
CA ALA A 263 -14.24 21.07 -3.00
C ALA A 263 -15.00 21.67 -4.19
N LYS A 264 -15.13 20.93 -5.31
CA LYS A 264 -16.02 21.28 -6.42
C LYS A 264 -17.49 21.33 -6.00
N ARG A 265 -17.89 20.60 -4.95
CA ARG A 265 -19.29 20.51 -4.49
C ARG A 265 -19.49 20.67 -2.98
N MET A 266 -18.45 20.51 -2.17
CA MET A 266 -18.52 20.58 -0.71
C MET A 266 -17.61 21.67 -0.15
N LYS A 267 -18.00 22.24 1.01
CA LYS A 267 -17.09 23.11 1.78
C LYS A 267 -16.10 22.25 2.55
N GLY A 268 -14.81 22.59 2.47
CA GLY A 268 -13.74 21.71 2.93
C GLY A 268 -12.72 22.37 3.83
N THR A 269 -12.26 21.60 4.81
CA THR A 269 -10.99 21.82 5.50
C THR A 269 -10.06 20.64 5.20
N GLY A 270 -8.79 20.90 4.89
CA GLY A 270 -7.77 19.87 4.76
C GLY A 270 -6.67 20.03 5.80
N ILE A 271 -6.27 18.96 6.47
CA ILE A 271 -5.19 18.98 7.45
C ILE A 271 -4.14 17.91 7.17
N ASP A 272 -2.88 18.28 7.38
CA ASP A 272 -1.74 17.38 7.35
C ASP A 272 -0.68 17.87 8.33
N THR A 273 0.18 16.97 8.82
CA THR A 273 1.33 17.36 9.65
C THR A 273 2.50 17.91 8.83
N ASN A 274 2.57 17.61 7.54
CA ASN A 274 3.63 18.05 6.64
C ASN A 274 3.31 19.44 6.05
N ILE A 275 4.11 20.44 6.45
CA ILE A 275 3.96 21.83 6.01
C ILE A 275 4.12 21.96 4.48
N GLN A 276 5.09 21.26 3.88
CA GLN A 276 5.34 21.32 2.43
C GLN A 276 4.16 20.73 1.64
N SER A 277 3.55 19.65 2.14
CA SER A 277 2.34 19.08 1.52
C SER A 277 1.18 20.07 1.55
N ILE A 278 0.99 20.79 2.66
CA ILE A 278 -0.04 21.83 2.78
C ILE A 278 0.22 23.04 1.88
N GLU A 279 1.48 23.43 1.68
CA GLU A 279 1.84 24.47 0.70
C GLU A 279 1.44 24.05 -0.72
N TRP A 280 1.75 22.80 -1.11
CA TRP A 280 1.27 22.24 -2.38
C TRP A 280 -0.25 22.18 -2.46
N ALA A 281 -0.94 21.79 -1.39
CA ALA A 281 -2.40 21.73 -1.35
C ALA A 281 -3.05 23.11 -1.59
N ARG A 282 -2.53 24.16 -0.95
CA ARG A 282 -2.99 25.55 -1.17
C ARG A 282 -2.75 26.00 -2.61
N TYR A 283 -1.56 25.72 -3.13
CA TYR A 283 -1.20 26.04 -4.50
C TYR A 283 -2.13 25.32 -5.50
N ASN A 284 -2.38 24.02 -5.29
CA ASN A 284 -3.25 23.22 -6.12
C ASN A 284 -4.72 23.66 -6.04
N ALA A 285 -5.22 24.04 -4.87
CA ALA A 285 -6.58 24.59 -4.75
C ALA A 285 -6.75 25.88 -5.57
N LYS A 286 -5.77 26.80 -5.49
CA LYS A 286 -5.76 28.01 -6.34
C LYS A 286 -5.74 27.64 -7.83
N ARG A 287 -4.90 26.69 -8.23
CA ARG A 287 -4.79 26.24 -9.63
C ARG A 287 -6.11 25.68 -10.17
N ASN A 288 -6.86 24.97 -9.33
CA ASN A 288 -8.13 24.36 -9.73
C ASN A 288 -9.34 25.26 -9.47
N ASN A 289 -9.13 26.51 -9.07
CA ASN A 289 -10.19 27.48 -8.76
C ASN A 289 -11.20 26.97 -7.72
N VAL A 290 -10.72 26.26 -6.69
CA VAL A 290 -11.54 25.80 -5.55
C VAL A 290 -11.07 26.43 -4.26
N THR A 291 -11.97 26.53 -3.28
CA THR A 291 -11.66 27.06 -1.94
C THR A 291 -11.71 25.94 -0.92
N VAL A 292 -10.56 25.72 -0.26
CA VAL A 292 -10.40 24.78 0.85
C VAL A 292 -9.52 25.43 1.91
N ASP A 293 -9.91 25.31 3.17
CA ASP A 293 -9.12 25.83 4.28
C ASP A 293 -8.06 24.80 4.72
N PHE A 294 -6.79 25.06 4.41
CA PHE A 294 -5.71 24.10 4.66
C PHE A 294 -4.84 24.48 5.86
N HIS A 295 -4.64 23.53 6.78
CA HIS A 295 -3.84 23.72 8.00
C HIS A 295 -2.76 22.66 8.17
N ALA A 296 -1.54 23.10 8.51
CA ALA A 296 -0.48 22.20 8.91
C ALA A 296 -0.64 21.84 10.41
N VAL A 297 -1.45 20.82 10.70
CA VAL A 297 -1.83 20.44 12.06
C VAL A 297 -2.15 18.94 12.15
N SER A 298 -1.82 18.34 13.29
CA SER A 298 -2.27 16.98 13.62
C SER A 298 -3.72 17.00 14.12
N ILE A 299 -4.51 16.01 13.71
CA ILE A 299 -5.87 15.79 14.24
C ILE A 299 -5.93 15.68 15.77
N GLU A 300 -4.83 15.29 16.42
CA GLU A 300 -4.73 15.23 17.89
C GLU A 300 -4.84 16.59 18.59
N ASN A 301 -4.46 17.65 17.87
CA ASN A 301 -4.43 19.03 18.34
C ASN A 301 -5.58 19.86 17.77
N TYR A 302 -6.45 19.23 16.97
CA TYR A 302 -7.61 19.89 16.40
C TYR A 302 -8.70 20.06 17.45
N HIS A 303 -9.31 21.25 17.53
CA HIS A 303 -10.32 21.53 18.53
C HIS A 303 -11.70 21.05 18.05
N PRO A 304 -12.29 20.00 18.67
CA PRO A 304 -13.41 19.27 18.08
C PRO A 304 -14.66 20.11 17.87
N PHE A 305 -14.88 21.14 18.68
CA PHE A 305 -16.08 22.00 18.63
C PHE A 305 -15.92 23.30 17.83
N LYS A 306 -14.70 23.64 17.36
CA LYS A 306 -14.48 24.89 16.61
C LYS A 306 -14.69 24.71 15.11
N HIS A 307 -14.53 23.48 14.62
CA HIS A 307 -14.55 23.17 13.20
C HIS A 307 -15.27 21.83 12.97
N THR A 308 -16.60 21.87 13.06
CA THR A 308 -17.44 20.69 12.86
C THR A 308 -17.69 20.49 11.37
N HIS A 309 -17.55 19.25 10.91
CA HIS A 309 -17.83 18.85 9.53
C HIS A 309 -18.73 17.61 9.54
N GLU A 310 -19.60 17.50 8.53
CA GLU A 310 -20.54 16.38 8.43
C GLU A 310 -19.83 15.06 8.10
N CYS A 311 -18.83 15.14 7.22
CA CYS A 311 -18.02 14.03 6.76
C CYS A 311 -16.54 14.22 7.14
N ILE A 312 -15.89 13.18 7.64
CA ILE A 312 -14.44 13.18 7.89
C ILE A 312 -13.79 12.11 7.03
N ILE A 313 -12.90 12.52 6.12
CA ILE A 313 -12.04 11.60 5.37
C ILE A 313 -10.75 11.42 6.18
N ILE A 314 -10.30 10.18 6.32
CA ILE A 314 -9.07 9.83 7.02
C ILE A 314 -8.20 9.04 6.05
N ASP A 315 -7.03 9.58 5.70
CA ASP A 315 -5.98 8.88 4.93
C ASP A 315 -4.66 8.93 5.73
N PRO A 316 -4.52 8.09 6.77
CA PRO A 316 -3.40 8.17 7.68
C PRO A 316 -2.16 7.43 7.14
N PRO A 317 -0.96 7.69 7.71
CA PRO A 317 0.21 6.87 7.43
C PRO A 317 -0.01 5.38 7.80
N ARG A 318 0.91 4.51 7.39
CA ARG A 318 0.81 3.03 7.59
C ARG A 318 0.54 2.58 9.03
N GLN A 319 0.86 3.40 10.04
CA GLN A 319 0.58 3.13 11.45
C GLN A 319 -0.89 3.35 11.87
N GLY A 320 -1.72 3.89 10.96
CA GLY A 320 -3.09 4.33 11.22
C GLY A 320 -3.15 5.65 11.99
N ILE A 321 -4.35 6.02 12.42
CA ILE A 321 -4.59 7.20 13.25
C ILE A 321 -4.33 6.87 14.72
N SER A 322 -3.80 7.81 15.51
CA SER A 322 -3.54 7.56 16.93
C SER A 322 -4.81 7.41 17.76
N LYS A 323 -4.69 6.85 18.98
CA LYS A 323 -5.82 6.74 19.93
C LYS A 323 -6.41 8.10 20.27
N ARG A 324 -5.57 9.13 20.41
CA ARG A 324 -6.01 10.51 20.67
C ARG A 324 -6.75 11.08 19.46
N GLY A 325 -6.21 10.91 18.24
CA GLY A 325 -6.86 11.34 17.01
C GLY A 325 -8.25 10.73 16.83
N ARG A 326 -8.40 9.42 17.08
CA ARG A 326 -9.72 8.75 17.04
C ARG A 326 -10.70 9.35 18.05
N LYS A 327 -10.25 9.62 19.28
CA LYS A 327 -11.08 10.28 20.29
C LYS A 327 -11.49 11.69 19.86
N THR A 328 -10.59 12.46 19.25
CA THR A 328 -10.91 13.78 18.72
C THR A 328 -11.99 13.68 17.64
N ILE A 329 -11.84 12.78 16.68
CA ILE A 329 -12.83 12.55 15.61
C ILE A 329 -14.20 12.14 16.18
N VAL A 330 -14.23 11.22 17.14
CA VAL A 330 -15.48 10.83 17.82
C VAL A 330 -16.10 12.03 18.55
N ALA A 331 -15.29 12.86 19.22
CA ALA A 331 -15.78 14.07 19.92
C ALA A 331 -16.32 15.15 18.96
N MET A 332 -15.80 15.22 17.73
CA MET A 332 -16.37 16.05 16.65
C MET A 332 -17.76 15.57 16.21
N ASN A 333 -18.10 14.31 16.54
CA ASN A 333 -19.39 13.70 16.33
C ASN A 333 -19.90 13.76 14.86
N PRO A 334 -19.06 13.49 13.84
CA PRO A 334 -19.49 13.58 12.44
C PRO A 334 -20.61 12.58 12.11
N SER A 335 -21.38 12.87 11.07
CA SER A 335 -22.39 11.96 10.53
C SER A 335 -21.74 10.84 9.71
N CYS A 336 -20.56 11.10 9.14
CA CYS A 336 -19.84 10.20 8.26
C CYS A 336 -18.33 10.21 8.54
N ILE A 337 -17.73 9.02 8.51
CA ILE A 337 -16.29 8.80 8.50
C ILE A 337 -15.95 7.92 7.29
N ILE A 338 -15.14 8.43 6.37
CA ILE A 338 -14.57 7.66 5.26
C ILE A 338 -13.12 7.38 5.61
N TYR A 339 -12.79 6.13 5.91
CA TYR A 339 -11.44 5.74 6.29
C TYR A 339 -10.76 5.05 5.09
N VAL A 340 -9.73 5.68 4.54
CA VAL A 340 -8.81 5.15 3.51
C VAL A 340 -7.55 4.62 4.21
N SER A 341 -7.05 3.45 3.81
CA SER A 341 -5.84 2.89 4.40
C SER A 341 -5.09 1.93 3.50
N CYS A 342 -3.78 2.09 3.43
CA CYS A 342 -2.86 1.13 2.81
C CYS A 342 -2.46 -0.04 3.73
N ASN A 343 -2.99 -0.11 4.96
CA ASN A 343 -2.69 -1.15 5.94
C ASN A 343 -3.96 -1.71 6.59
N PRO A 344 -4.45 -2.87 6.11
CA PRO A 344 -5.66 -3.51 6.64
C PRO A 344 -5.64 -3.78 8.15
N VAL A 345 -4.47 -4.01 8.75
CA VAL A 345 -4.34 -4.32 10.18
C VAL A 345 -4.64 -3.10 11.04
N THR A 346 -4.05 -1.95 10.72
CA THR A 346 -4.29 -0.70 11.46
C THR A 346 -5.67 -0.13 11.14
N PHE A 347 -6.16 -0.30 9.90
CA PHE A 347 -7.55 -0.04 9.54
C PHE A 347 -8.51 -0.80 10.44
N ALA A 348 -8.38 -2.13 10.56
CA ALA A 348 -9.28 -2.96 11.37
C ALA A 348 -9.29 -2.54 12.85
N ARG A 349 -8.11 -2.26 13.42
CA ARG A 349 -7.96 -1.73 14.78
C ARG A 349 -8.70 -0.39 14.96
N ASP A 350 -8.56 0.52 14.00
CA ASP A 350 -9.10 1.87 14.12
C ASP A 350 -10.61 1.90 13.87
N VAL A 351 -11.09 1.16 12.87
CA VAL A 351 -12.53 0.96 12.61
C VAL A 351 -13.22 0.38 13.83
N LYS A 352 -12.63 -0.62 14.51
CA LYS A 352 -13.17 -1.16 15.76
C LYS A 352 -13.41 -0.08 16.81
N SER A 353 -12.49 0.88 16.95
CA SER A 353 -12.63 2.00 17.89
C SER A 353 -13.81 2.92 17.56
N PHE A 354 -14.12 3.10 16.27
CA PHE A 354 -15.28 3.88 15.83
C PHE A 354 -16.57 3.08 16.00
N VAL A 355 -16.55 1.78 15.71
CA VAL A 355 -17.69 0.89 15.96
C VAL A 355 -18.06 0.86 17.44
N ASP A 356 -17.08 0.80 18.32
CA ASP A 356 -17.27 0.90 19.79
C ASP A 356 -17.78 2.28 20.24
N SER A 357 -17.76 3.27 19.35
CA SER A 357 -18.22 4.64 19.57
C SER A 357 -19.53 4.95 18.82
N ASN A 358 -20.38 3.93 18.61
CA ASN A 358 -21.69 4.01 17.95
C ASN A 358 -21.65 4.32 16.45
N TYR A 359 -20.58 3.96 15.75
CA TYR A 359 -20.58 3.93 14.30
C TYR A 359 -20.83 2.50 13.78
N ARG A 360 -21.28 2.39 12.54
CA ARG A 360 -21.50 1.13 11.82
C ARG A 360 -20.70 1.17 10.53
N LEU A 361 -19.94 0.11 10.27
CA LEU A 361 -19.25 -0.06 9.00
C LEU A 361 -20.28 -0.45 7.92
N GLN A 362 -20.62 0.49 7.03
CA GLN A 362 -21.73 0.32 6.08
C GLN A 362 -21.28 -0.15 4.70
N LYS A 363 -20.13 0.33 4.21
CA LYS A 363 -19.56 -0.08 2.93
C LYS A 363 -18.08 -0.35 3.10
N LEU A 364 -17.55 -1.26 2.29
CA LEU A 364 -16.16 -1.63 2.30
C LEU A 364 -15.65 -1.88 0.87
N TYR A 365 -14.56 -1.20 0.53
CA TYR A 365 -13.89 -1.36 -0.75
C TYR A 365 -12.48 -1.89 -0.51
N MET A 366 -12.05 -2.77 -1.40
CA MET A 366 -10.67 -3.20 -1.53
C MET A 366 -10.17 -2.74 -2.89
N ILE A 367 -9.22 -1.81 -2.89
CA ILE A 367 -8.57 -1.31 -4.10
C ILE A 367 -7.18 -1.96 -4.18
N ASP A 368 -6.93 -2.71 -5.24
CA ASP A 368 -5.59 -3.28 -5.46
C ASP A 368 -4.63 -2.23 -6.04
N MET A 369 -4.27 -1.26 -5.20
CA MET A 369 -3.36 -0.17 -5.52
C MET A 369 -1.95 -0.68 -5.84
N PHE A 370 -1.56 -1.84 -5.31
CA PHE A 370 -0.21 -2.39 -5.44
C PHE A 370 -0.23 -3.87 -5.88
N PRO A 371 -0.63 -4.15 -7.14
CA PRO A 371 -0.53 -5.50 -7.69
C PRO A 371 0.90 -6.03 -7.62
N CYS A 372 1.00 -7.36 -7.54
CA CYS A 372 2.19 -8.17 -7.29
C CYS A 372 2.78 -8.05 -5.88
N THR A 373 2.21 -7.27 -4.97
CA THR A 373 2.66 -7.12 -3.57
C THR A 373 1.58 -7.59 -2.60
N HIS A 374 1.93 -7.81 -1.33
CA HIS A 374 0.93 -8.08 -0.28
C HIS A 374 0.15 -6.85 0.18
N HIS A 375 0.53 -5.64 -0.26
CA HIS A 375 -0.17 -4.43 0.13
C HIS A 375 -1.56 -4.37 -0.51
N THR A 376 -2.49 -3.74 0.21
CA THR A 376 -3.88 -3.59 -0.21
C THR A 376 -4.39 -2.27 0.34
N GLU A 377 -4.99 -1.48 -0.53
CA GLU A 377 -5.66 -0.23 -0.16
C GLU A 377 -7.11 -0.55 0.17
N VAL A 378 -7.63 -0.02 1.27
CA VAL A 378 -8.99 -0.30 1.72
C VAL A 378 -9.71 1.01 2.04
N ILE A 379 -11.01 1.06 1.73
CA ILE A 379 -11.86 2.22 2.03
C ILE A 379 -13.10 1.73 2.77
N GLY A 380 -13.35 2.25 3.96
CA GLY A 380 -14.55 1.97 4.75
C GLY A 380 -15.41 3.20 4.94
N LEU A 381 -16.71 3.09 4.71
CA LEU A 381 -17.70 4.08 5.14
C LEU A 381 -18.25 3.69 6.51
N LEU A 382 -18.14 4.61 7.47
CA LEU A 382 -18.79 4.48 8.76
C LEU A 382 -19.77 5.63 8.99
N THR A 383 -20.96 5.29 9.47
CA THR A 383 -22.01 6.25 9.85
C THR A 383 -22.65 5.82 11.17
N LYS A 384 -23.49 6.64 11.78
CA LYS A 384 -24.16 6.31 13.06
C LYS A 384 -25.34 5.36 12.90
#